data_AF-R6R9K8-F1
#
_entry.id   AF-R6R9K8-F1
#
_cell.length_a   1.000
_cell.length_b   1.000
_cell.length_c   1.000
_cell.angle_alpha   90.00
_cell.angle_beta   90.00
_cell.angle_gamma   90.00
#
_symmetry.space_group_name_H-M   'P 1'
#
loop_
_entity.id
_entity.type
_entity.pdbx_description
1 polymer ?
#
loop_
_entity_poly.entity_id
_entity_poly.type
_entity_poly.pdbx_seq_one_letter_code
_entity_poly.pdbx_strand_id
1 'polypeptide(L)'
;MLLFGGVPFYNKQIDSKLTVKENIINLLSGQFSHLLSEITSNIKEELTKINNAYTVFSTIATGAFHYSDILSKSGISTTSTLYDTLEVLEKMDLITYVCPINDKTNKRKSGYVLTDNAVYFYYRYIYHNLSIKNILSNEMFYDKYINEDFMNVVVPKVFERISMQYLIRKNKLGLINPIIEDIGTYWHDNPKEKNGQFDLVTKSKDGYIVFEVNYCNSHLLRVTISMCFR
;
A
#
# COMPACT_ATOMS: atom_id res chain seq x y z
N MET A 1 -2.21 -10.93 12.70
CA MET A 1 -2.95 -10.23 11.63
C MET A 1 -2.10 -9.07 11.15
N LEU A 2 -1.60 -9.12 9.91
CA LEU A 2 -0.54 -8.25 9.34
C LEU A 2 -1.06 -6.90 8.79
N LEU A 3 -2.18 -6.41 9.33
CA LEU A 3 -2.96 -5.36 8.66
C LEU A 3 -2.24 -4.01 8.60
N PHE A 4 -1.48 -3.67 9.66
CA PHE A 4 -0.66 -2.45 9.71
C PHE A 4 0.78 -2.66 9.25
N GLY A 5 1.06 -3.75 8.53
CA GLY A 5 2.40 -4.04 8.03
C GLY A 5 3.37 -4.53 9.11
N GLY A 6 4.65 -4.62 8.77
CA GLY A 6 5.69 -5.17 9.64
C GLY A 6 6.06 -4.31 10.85
N VAL A 7 5.40 -3.16 11.06
CA VAL A 7 5.72 -2.23 12.16
C VAL A 7 5.45 -2.90 13.51
N PRO A 8 6.50 -3.18 14.31
CA PRO A 8 6.35 -3.95 15.55
C PRO A 8 5.45 -3.26 16.57
N PHE A 9 5.43 -1.92 16.58
CA PHE A 9 4.60 -1.13 17.49
C PHE A 9 3.11 -1.46 17.36
N TYR A 10 2.57 -1.47 16.13
CA TYR A 10 1.16 -1.74 15.91
C TYR A 10 0.80 -3.20 16.06
N ASN A 11 1.68 -4.10 15.63
CA ASN A 11 1.43 -5.54 15.78
C ASN A 11 1.30 -5.95 17.25
N LYS A 12 1.98 -5.25 18.17
CA LYS A 12 1.83 -5.45 19.62
C LYS A 12 0.49 -4.98 20.18
N GLN A 13 -0.18 -4.05 19.49
CA GLN A 13 -1.45 -3.45 19.91
C GLN A 13 -2.67 -4.17 19.33
N ILE A 14 -2.47 -5.05 18.34
CA ILE A 14 -3.54 -5.91 17.81
C ILE A 14 -3.75 -7.07 18.77
N ASP A 15 -4.94 -7.15 19.34
CA ASP A 15 -5.37 -8.31 20.11
C ASP A 15 -5.97 -9.36 19.17
N SER A 16 -5.34 -10.54 19.12
CA SER A 16 -5.81 -11.69 18.34
C SER A 16 -7.18 -12.22 18.76
N LYS A 17 -7.65 -11.88 19.97
CA LYS A 17 -8.98 -12.27 20.48
C LYS A 17 -10.08 -11.35 20.01
N LEU A 18 -9.73 -10.15 19.52
CA LEU A 18 -10.67 -9.16 19.03
C LEU A 18 -10.85 -9.29 17.52
N THR A 19 -12.03 -8.89 17.05
CA THR A 19 -12.32 -8.77 15.62
C THR A 19 -11.49 -7.66 14.97
N VAL A 20 -11.47 -7.64 13.64
CA VAL A 20 -10.82 -6.57 12.86
C VAL A 20 -11.37 -5.20 13.22
N LYS A 21 -12.71 -5.09 13.29
CA LYS A 21 -13.43 -3.86 13.64
C LYS A 21 -13.03 -3.36 15.04
N GLU A 22 -13.07 -4.23 16.03
CA GLU A 22 -12.73 -3.88 17.42
C GLU A 22 -11.27 -3.41 17.55
N ASN A 23 -10.34 -4.11 16.90
CA ASN A 23 -8.93 -3.71 16.87
C ASN A 23 -8.75 -2.31 16.25
N ILE A 24 -9.45 -2.01 15.15
CA ILE A 24 -9.37 -0.69 14.50
C ILE A 24 -9.97 0.39 15.41
N ILE A 25 -11.13 0.14 16.03
CA ILE A 25 -11.77 1.07 16.97
C ILE A 25 -10.87 1.37 18.17
N ASN A 26 -10.18 0.35 18.69
CA ASN A 26 -9.20 0.54 19.77
C ASN A 26 -8.04 1.44 19.33
N LEU A 27 -7.49 1.20 18.13
CA LEU A 27 -6.42 2.03 17.58
C LEU A 27 -6.86 3.50 17.37
N LEU A 28 -8.11 3.72 16.95
CA LEU A 28 -8.73 5.05 16.79
C LEU A 28 -8.88 5.83 18.10
N SER A 29 -8.80 5.16 19.25
CA SER A 29 -9.02 5.75 20.58
C SER A 29 -7.82 6.53 21.13
N GLY A 30 -6.70 6.57 20.40
CA GLY A 30 -5.57 7.44 20.77
C GLY A 30 -4.19 6.97 20.35
N GLN A 31 -4.04 5.85 19.64
CA GLN A 31 -2.72 5.28 19.34
C GLN A 31 -2.13 5.77 18.01
N PHE A 32 -2.97 6.24 17.09
CA PHE A 32 -2.49 6.87 15.85
C PHE A 32 -1.71 8.17 16.09
N SER A 33 -1.96 8.90 17.19
CA SER A 33 -1.23 10.13 17.52
C SER A 33 0.26 9.87 17.76
N HIS A 34 0.61 8.72 18.34
CA HIS A 34 2.00 8.33 18.60
C HIS A 34 2.78 8.06 17.31
N LEU A 35 2.21 7.32 16.36
CA LEU A 35 2.86 7.10 15.05
C LEU A 35 3.10 8.42 14.33
N LEU A 36 2.11 9.32 14.33
CA LEU A 36 2.30 10.61 13.70
C LEU A 36 3.44 11.36 14.34
N SER A 37 3.54 11.34 15.68
CA SER A 37 4.64 12.00 16.36
C SER A 37 6.00 11.43 15.97
N GLU A 38 6.10 10.11 15.78
CA GLU A 38 7.32 9.43 15.35
C GLU A 38 7.67 9.77 13.89
N ILE A 39 6.72 9.60 12.96
CA ILE A 39 6.90 9.91 11.54
C ILE A 39 7.21 11.40 11.34
N THR A 40 6.50 12.27 12.06
CA THR A 40 6.74 13.71 12.00
C THR A 40 8.14 14.05 12.50
N SER A 41 8.61 13.40 13.56
CA SER A 41 9.96 13.61 14.08
C SER A 41 11.01 13.14 13.09
N ASN A 42 10.86 11.95 12.51
CA ASN A 42 11.79 11.42 11.52
C ASN A 42 11.83 12.29 10.24
N ILE A 43 10.67 12.77 9.77
CA ILE A 43 10.59 13.64 8.59
C ILE A 43 11.19 15.03 8.89
N LYS A 44 11.03 15.54 10.12
CA LYS A 44 11.60 16.84 10.53
C LYS A 44 13.12 16.87 10.44
N GLU A 45 13.78 15.74 10.65
CA GLU A 45 15.25 15.64 10.60
C GLU A 45 15.77 15.71 9.15
N GLU A 46 15.00 15.19 8.18
CA GLU A 46 15.45 15.02 6.79
C GLU A 46 14.82 16.04 5.81
N LEU A 47 13.65 16.60 6.12
CA LEU A 47 12.89 17.51 5.25
C LEU A 47 12.64 18.87 5.91
N THR A 48 13.16 19.92 5.26
CA THR A 48 12.89 21.32 5.65
C THR A 48 11.41 21.70 5.51
N LYS A 49 10.69 21.12 4.53
CA LYS A 49 9.27 21.38 4.28
C LYS A 49 8.40 20.14 4.49
N ILE A 50 8.20 19.76 5.75
CA ILE A 50 7.33 18.64 6.17
C ILE A 50 5.93 18.69 5.55
N ASN A 51 5.36 19.89 5.36
CA ASN A 51 4.04 20.03 4.77
C ASN A 51 3.96 19.41 3.37
N ASN A 52 5.04 19.44 2.58
CA ASN A 52 5.06 18.78 1.27
C ASN A 52 4.95 17.27 1.41
N ALA A 53 5.60 16.67 2.41
CA ALA A 53 5.49 15.23 2.67
C ALA A 53 4.06 14.84 3.05
N TYR A 54 3.41 15.60 3.93
CA TYR A 54 2.01 15.34 4.32
C TYR A 54 1.06 15.43 3.13
N THR A 55 1.27 16.43 2.28
CA THR A 55 0.50 16.58 1.06
C THR A 55 0.74 15.42 0.10
N VAL A 56 1.98 14.96 -0.08
CA VAL A 56 2.30 13.78 -0.90
C VAL A 56 1.60 12.53 -0.34
N PHE A 57 1.71 12.26 0.96
CA PHE A 57 1.06 11.11 1.59
C PHE A 57 -0.45 11.14 1.42
N SER A 58 -1.08 12.28 1.70
CA SER A 58 -2.51 12.50 1.50
C SER A 58 -2.94 12.28 0.04
N THR A 59 -2.16 12.80 -0.90
CA THR A 59 -2.45 12.70 -2.34
C THR A 59 -2.36 11.26 -2.83
N ILE A 60 -1.33 10.51 -2.39
CA ILE A 60 -1.19 9.09 -2.73
C ILE A 60 -2.27 8.24 -2.03
N ALA A 61 -2.55 8.49 -0.74
CA ALA A 61 -3.55 7.75 0.02
C ALA A 61 -4.98 7.91 -0.55
N THR A 62 -5.26 9.05 -1.19
CA THR A 62 -6.52 9.32 -1.89
C THR A 62 -6.56 8.81 -3.34
N GLY A 63 -5.49 8.17 -3.82
CA GLY A 63 -5.45 7.41 -5.06
C GLY A 63 -4.68 8.05 -6.21
N ALA A 64 -3.89 9.11 -5.97
CA ALA A 64 -2.90 9.54 -6.96
C ALA A 64 -1.78 8.49 -7.06
N PHE A 65 -1.42 8.13 -8.29
CA PHE A 65 -0.41 7.13 -8.55
C PHE A 65 0.73 7.69 -9.39
N HIS A 66 0.41 8.38 -10.49
CA HIS A 66 1.43 8.94 -11.36
C HIS A 66 2.00 10.24 -10.78
N TYR A 67 3.25 10.53 -11.15
CA TYR A 67 3.92 11.78 -10.80
C TYR A 67 3.09 13.02 -11.16
N SER A 68 2.46 13.04 -12.34
CA SER A 68 1.57 14.11 -12.80
C SER A 68 0.33 14.28 -11.94
N ASP A 69 -0.22 13.18 -11.44
CA ASP A 69 -1.40 13.20 -10.57
C ASP A 69 -1.04 13.76 -9.21
N ILE A 70 0.12 13.36 -8.68
CA ILE A 70 0.62 13.88 -7.41
C ILE A 70 0.90 15.38 -7.54
N LEU A 71 1.57 15.81 -8.61
CA LEU A 71 1.86 17.24 -8.83
C LEU A 71 0.58 18.07 -8.92
N SER A 72 -0.40 17.61 -9.70
CA SER A 72 -1.66 18.36 -9.91
C SER A 72 -2.55 18.41 -8.67
N LYS A 73 -2.62 17.33 -7.88
CA LYS A 73 -3.49 17.25 -6.70
C LYS A 73 -2.85 17.75 -5.41
N SER A 74 -1.52 17.70 -5.30
CA SER A 74 -0.81 18.16 -4.10
C SER A 74 -0.81 19.70 -3.97
N GLY A 75 -0.87 20.43 -5.08
CA GLY A 75 -0.67 21.89 -5.04
C GLY A 75 0.76 22.30 -4.69
N ILE A 76 1.73 21.37 -4.77
CA ILE A 76 3.15 21.70 -4.65
C ILE A 76 3.55 22.56 -5.85
N SER A 77 4.15 23.72 -5.56
CA SER A 77 4.31 24.82 -6.52
C SER A 77 5.25 24.54 -7.68
N THR A 78 6.22 23.64 -7.53
CA THR A 78 7.18 23.33 -8.59
C THR A 78 7.47 21.84 -8.71
N THR A 79 7.76 21.40 -9.94
CA THR A 79 8.23 20.05 -10.27
C THR A 79 9.50 19.69 -9.49
N SER A 80 10.46 20.61 -9.35
CA SER A 80 11.70 20.36 -8.59
C SER A 80 11.40 20.05 -7.12
N THR A 81 10.54 20.85 -6.49
CA THR A 81 10.18 20.66 -5.07
C THR A 81 9.50 19.30 -4.84
N LEU A 82 8.63 18.88 -5.76
CA LEU A 82 8.01 17.56 -5.67
C LEU A 82 9.05 16.45 -5.84
N TYR A 83 9.95 16.57 -6.82
CA TYR A 83 11.02 15.60 -7.02
C TYR A 83 11.89 15.42 -5.77
N ASP A 84 12.39 16.52 -5.19
CA ASP A 84 13.22 16.49 -3.99
C ASP A 84 12.46 15.86 -2.81
N THR A 85 11.17 16.16 -2.68
CA THR A 85 10.31 15.57 -1.64
C THR A 85 10.17 14.05 -1.83
N LEU A 86 9.86 13.60 -3.06
CA LEU A 86 9.70 12.17 -3.35
C LEU A 86 11.03 11.41 -3.14
N GLU A 87 12.15 11.99 -3.53
CA GLU A 87 13.48 11.39 -3.36
C GLU A 87 13.79 11.12 -1.87
N VAL A 88 13.53 12.09 -1.00
CA VAL A 88 13.75 11.91 0.45
C VAL A 88 12.77 10.88 1.01
N LEU A 89 11.50 10.94 0.64
CA LEU A 89 10.50 9.99 1.13
C LEU A 89 10.76 8.54 0.68
N GLU A 90 11.32 8.36 -0.52
CA GLU A 90 11.73 7.05 -1.02
C GLU A 90 12.97 6.53 -0.29
N LYS A 91 13.98 7.39 -0.02
CA LYS A 91 15.15 7.02 0.80
C LYS A 91 14.78 6.61 2.22
N MET A 92 13.70 7.17 2.77
CA MET A 92 13.17 6.82 4.09
C MET A 92 12.27 5.58 4.07
N ASP A 93 12.12 4.89 2.94
CA ASP A 93 11.21 3.75 2.73
C ASP A 93 9.73 4.07 3.07
N LEU A 94 9.33 5.35 3.04
CA LEU A 94 7.95 5.78 3.31
C LEU A 94 7.06 5.66 2.07
N ILE A 95 7.66 5.86 0.89
CA ILE A 95 7.05 5.59 -0.41
C ILE A 95 7.95 4.67 -1.22
N THR A 96 7.42 4.08 -2.29
CA THR A 96 8.22 3.34 -3.25
C THR A 96 7.73 3.60 -4.67
N TYR A 97 8.66 3.72 -5.62
CA TYR A 97 8.34 3.77 -7.03
C TYR A 97 8.09 2.36 -7.58
N VAL A 98 6.87 2.12 -8.07
CA VAL A 98 6.46 0.84 -8.63
C VAL A 98 6.33 0.93 -10.14
N CYS A 99 6.75 -0.13 -10.83
CA CYS A 99 6.62 -0.29 -12.27
C CYS A 99 6.28 -1.75 -12.61
N PRO A 100 5.67 -2.02 -13.78
CA PRO A 100 5.41 -3.39 -14.21
C PRO A 100 6.71 -4.14 -14.48
N ILE A 101 6.79 -5.40 -14.04
CA ILE A 101 8.00 -6.22 -14.18
C ILE A 101 8.38 -6.49 -15.64
N ASN A 102 7.39 -6.45 -16.54
CA ASN A 102 7.56 -6.67 -17.97
C ASN A 102 7.81 -5.40 -18.77
N ASP A 103 7.70 -4.22 -18.16
CA ASP A 103 7.82 -2.92 -18.84
C ASP A 103 8.30 -1.81 -17.89
N LYS A 104 9.48 -2.01 -17.31
CA LYS A 104 10.03 -1.17 -16.22
C LYS A 104 10.25 0.31 -16.61
N THR A 105 10.41 0.60 -17.90
CA THR A 105 10.67 1.97 -18.39
C THR A 105 9.38 2.74 -18.70
N ASN A 106 8.22 2.11 -18.62
CA ASN A 106 6.95 2.71 -19.00
C ASN A 106 6.37 3.62 -17.93
N LYS A 107 6.73 4.91 -18.02
CA LYS A 107 6.25 5.96 -17.10
C LYS A 107 4.72 6.09 -17.03
N ARG A 108 3.96 5.64 -18.03
CA ARG A 108 2.49 5.67 -18.01
C ARG A 108 1.88 4.59 -17.13
N LYS A 109 2.64 3.54 -16.81
CA LYS A 109 2.20 2.41 -15.98
C LYS A 109 2.93 2.35 -14.64
N SER A 110 3.80 3.33 -14.38
CA SER A 110 4.61 3.44 -13.18
C SER A 110 4.17 4.63 -12.32
N GLY A 111 4.42 4.55 -11.03
CA GLY A 111 3.92 5.52 -10.07
C GLY A 111 4.47 5.31 -8.67
N TYR A 112 3.95 6.06 -7.72
CA TYR A 112 4.38 6.00 -6.31
C TYR A 112 3.26 5.43 -5.45
N VAL A 113 3.63 4.59 -4.50
CA VAL A 113 2.72 4.03 -3.49
C VAL A 113 3.31 4.20 -2.09
N LEU A 114 2.44 4.25 -1.08
CA LEU A 114 2.87 4.25 0.32
C LEU A 114 3.33 2.85 0.72
N THR A 115 4.53 2.77 1.29
CA THR A 115 5.12 1.50 1.73
C THR A 115 4.50 1.05 3.05
N ASP A 116 4.16 1.98 3.94
CA ASP A 116 3.61 1.68 5.25
C ASP A 116 2.07 1.68 5.27
N ASN A 117 1.47 0.59 5.77
CA ASN A 117 0.01 0.45 5.84
C ASN A 117 -0.64 1.35 6.89
N ALA A 118 0.03 1.62 8.01
CA ALA A 118 -0.47 2.50 9.04
C ALA A 118 -0.45 3.96 8.58
N VAL A 119 0.59 4.37 7.85
CA VAL A 119 0.64 5.67 7.16
C VAL A 119 -0.48 5.79 6.15
N TYR A 120 -0.62 4.79 5.28
CA TYR A 120 -1.69 4.75 4.29
C TYR A 120 -3.08 4.85 4.96
N PHE A 121 -3.33 4.06 6.00
CA PHE A 121 -4.58 4.07 6.75
C PHE A 121 -4.86 5.45 7.38
N TYR A 122 -3.86 6.04 8.02
CA TYR A 122 -4.00 7.35 8.65
C TYR A 122 -4.38 8.43 7.64
N TYR A 123 -3.63 8.55 6.54
CA TYR A 123 -3.87 9.58 5.54
C TYR A 123 -5.16 9.35 4.75
N ARG A 124 -5.56 8.09 4.57
CA ARG A 124 -6.81 7.74 3.88
C ARG A 124 -8.05 8.08 4.71
N TYR A 125 -8.05 7.77 6.01
CA TYR A 125 -9.28 7.85 6.82
C TYR A 125 -9.28 8.96 7.87
N ILE A 126 -8.14 9.19 8.53
CA ILE A 126 -8.08 10.03 9.73
C ILE A 126 -7.73 11.46 9.37
N TYR A 127 -6.66 11.68 8.60
CA TYR A 127 -6.10 13.01 8.30
C TYR A 127 -7.15 14.00 7.79
N HIS A 128 -7.96 13.59 6.80
CA HIS A 128 -8.99 14.43 6.20
C HIS A 128 -10.23 14.63 7.08
N ASN A 129 -10.43 13.76 8.07
CA ASN A 129 -11.65 13.72 8.88
C ASN A 129 -11.39 14.03 10.36
N LEU A 130 -10.25 14.66 10.71
CA LEU A 130 -9.86 14.98 12.09
C LEU A 130 -10.95 15.76 12.85
N SER A 131 -11.55 16.77 12.22
CA SER A 131 -12.62 17.56 12.83
C SER A 131 -13.86 16.71 13.15
N ILE A 132 -14.24 15.81 12.24
CA ILE A 132 -15.39 14.92 12.41
C ILE A 132 -15.09 13.83 13.44
N LYS A 133 -13.84 13.34 13.47
CA LYS A 133 -13.35 12.33 14.42
C LYS A 133 -13.43 12.81 15.87
N ASN A 134 -13.35 14.12 16.12
CA ASN A 134 -13.50 14.70 17.45
C ASN A 134 -14.96 14.86 17.89
N ILE A 135 -15.91 14.75 16.97
CA ILE A 135 -17.35 14.93 17.22
C ILE A 135 -18.06 13.57 17.32
N LEU A 136 -17.64 12.59 16.51
CA LEU A 136 -18.24 11.26 16.47
C LEU A 136 -17.57 10.29 17.45
N SER A 137 -18.33 9.31 17.96
CA SER A 137 -17.73 8.15 18.61
C SER A 137 -16.88 7.35 17.61
N ASN A 138 -15.92 6.59 18.12
CA ASN A 138 -15.04 5.77 17.28
C ASN A 138 -15.80 4.72 16.46
N GLU A 139 -16.88 4.19 17.02
CA GLU A 139 -17.78 3.24 16.35
C GLU A 139 -18.49 3.90 15.16
N MET A 140 -19.13 5.06 15.39
CA MET A 140 -19.81 5.80 14.33
C MET A 140 -18.85 6.25 13.23
N PHE A 141 -17.64 6.66 13.61
CA PHE A 141 -16.61 7.05 12.67
C PHE A 141 -16.16 5.85 11.81
N TYR A 142 -15.92 4.70 12.44
CA TYR A 142 -15.54 3.48 11.74
C TYR A 142 -16.62 3.07 10.73
N ASP A 143 -17.88 2.98 11.17
CA ASP A 143 -18.97 2.51 10.32
C ASP A 143 -19.23 3.45 9.13
N LYS A 144 -19.09 4.77 9.32
CA LYS A 144 -19.38 5.77 8.28
C LYS A 144 -18.22 6.04 7.32
N TYR A 145 -16.97 6.02 7.80
CA TYR A 145 -15.82 6.49 7.01
C TYR A 145 -14.78 5.42 6.69
N ILE A 146 -14.80 4.28 7.39
CA ILE A 146 -13.75 3.27 7.27
C ILE A 146 -14.32 1.97 6.69
N ASN A 147 -15.37 1.42 7.29
CA ASN A 147 -15.76 0.02 7.11
C ASN A 147 -15.87 -0.43 5.65
N GLU A 148 -16.69 0.24 4.85
CA GLU A 148 -16.96 -0.16 3.46
C GLU A 148 -15.70 -0.06 2.58
N ASP A 149 -15.03 1.10 2.61
CA ASP A 149 -13.84 1.34 1.81
C ASP A 149 -12.67 0.46 2.26
N PHE A 150 -12.51 0.25 3.56
CA PHE A 150 -11.47 -0.60 4.12
C PHE A 150 -11.62 -2.05 3.67
N MET A 151 -12.83 -2.61 3.75
CA MET A 151 -13.09 -3.99 3.37
C MET A 151 -12.97 -4.21 1.85
N ASN A 152 -13.41 -3.25 1.04
CA ASN A 152 -13.49 -3.42 -0.41
C ASN A 152 -12.23 -2.95 -1.16
N VAL A 153 -11.43 -2.04 -0.57
CA VAL A 153 -10.27 -1.44 -1.24
C VAL A 153 -8.97 -1.78 -0.53
N VAL A 154 -8.92 -1.62 0.79
CA VAL A 154 -7.67 -1.73 1.55
C VAL A 154 -7.30 -3.17 1.83
N VAL A 155 -8.25 -3.98 2.32
CA VAL A 155 -8.02 -5.39 2.65
C VAL A 155 -7.50 -6.18 1.43
N PRO A 156 -8.09 -6.09 0.22
CA PRO A 156 -7.57 -6.79 -0.96
C PRO A 156 -6.11 -6.41 -1.28
N LYS A 157 -5.79 -5.11 -1.32
CA LYS A 157 -4.42 -4.62 -1.59
C LYS A 157 -3.41 -5.07 -0.54
N VAL A 158 -3.80 -5.04 0.73
CA VAL A 158 -2.94 -5.53 1.82
C VAL A 158 -2.71 -7.04 1.67
N PHE A 159 -3.74 -7.78 1.25
CA PHE A 159 -3.66 -9.22 1.04
C PHE A 159 -2.76 -9.60 -0.15
N GLU A 160 -2.84 -8.88 -1.27
CA GLU A 160 -1.91 -8.99 -2.40
C GLU A 160 -0.45 -8.79 -1.93
N ARG A 161 -0.22 -7.74 -1.13
CA ARG A 161 1.11 -7.43 -0.62
C ARG A 161 1.64 -8.50 0.34
N ILE A 162 0.79 -9.04 1.22
CA ILE A 162 1.17 -10.16 2.10
C ILE A 162 1.53 -11.39 1.27
N SER A 163 0.76 -11.68 0.21
CA SER A 163 1.00 -12.79 -0.71
C SER A 163 2.34 -12.64 -1.43
N MET A 164 2.64 -11.45 -1.93
CA MET A 164 3.95 -11.11 -2.50
C MET A 164 5.10 -11.37 -1.51
N GLN A 165 4.98 -10.86 -0.27
CA GLN A 165 6.00 -11.07 0.75
C GLN A 165 6.15 -12.55 1.14
N TYR A 166 5.06 -13.31 1.15
CA TYR A 166 5.10 -14.75 1.40
C TYR A 166 5.91 -15.47 0.31
N LEU A 167 5.65 -15.17 -0.97
CA LEU A 167 6.42 -15.73 -2.09
C LEU A 167 7.91 -15.38 -2.00
N ILE A 168 8.24 -14.12 -1.69
CA ILE A 168 9.64 -13.69 -1.51
C ILE A 168 10.31 -14.47 -0.38
N ARG A 169 9.64 -14.66 0.76
CA ARG A 169 10.19 -15.43 1.89
C ARG A 169 10.41 -16.90 1.51
N LYS A 170 9.45 -17.52 0.82
CA LYS A 170 9.59 -18.91 0.34
C LYS A 170 10.72 -19.05 -0.69
N ASN A 171 10.87 -18.09 -1.60
CA ASN A 171 11.97 -18.05 -2.56
C ASN A 171 13.34 -17.96 -1.87
N LYS A 172 13.47 -17.08 -0.87
CA LYS A 172 14.70 -16.94 -0.07
C LYS A 172 15.08 -18.19 0.72
N LEU A 173 14.10 -19.01 1.10
CA LEU A 173 14.31 -20.29 1.77
C LEU A 173 14.63 -21.44 0.80
N GLY A 174 14.73 -21.18 -0.51
CA GLY A 174 14.96 -22.21 -1.53
C GLY A 174 13.77 -23.15 -1.74
N LEU A 175 12.57 -22.75 -1.30
CA LEU A 175 11.35 -23.57 -1.35
C LEU A 175 10.55 -23.39 -2.66
N ILE A 176 11.01 -22.53 -3.57
CA ILE A 176 10.40 -22.29 -4.88
C ILE A 176 11.41 -22.66 -5.96
N ASN A 177 10.97 -23.49 -6.92
CA ASN A 177 11.75 -23.88 -8.09
C ASN A 177 10.82 -23.86 -9.33
N PRO A 178 11.19 -23.18 -10.44
CA PRO A 178 12.39 -22.34 -10.63
C PRO A 178 12.43 -21.13 -9.68
N ILE A 179 13.64 -20.63 -9.39
CA ILE A 179 13.85 -19.45 -8.53
C ILE A 179 13.14 -18.25 -9.16
N ILE A 180 12.46 -17.47 -8.31
CA ILE A 180 11.88 -16.18 -8.70
C ILE A 180 13.00 -15.15 -8.83
N GLU A 181 13.14 -14.57 -10.02
CA GLU A 181 14.10 -13.51 -10.37
C GLU A 181 13.49 -12.10 -10.27
N ASP A 182 12.18 -11.98 -10.47
CA ASP A 182 11.44 -10.72 -10.37
C ASP A 182 10.02 -10.97 -9.89
N ILE A 183 9.42 -10.00 -9.19
CA ILE A 183 8.06 -10.12 -8.65
C ILE A 183 7.40 -8.75 -8.59
N GLY A 184 6.15 -8.65 -9.05
CA GLY A 184 5.41 -7.40 -9.04
C GLY A 184 4.20 -7.45 -9.97
N THR A 185 3.78 -6.28 -10.44
CA THR A 185 2.65 -6.18 -11.37
C THR A 185 3.08 -6.50 -12.79
N TYR A 186 2.15 -7.04 -13.58
CA TYR A 186 2.35 -7.28 -15.01
C TYR A 186 1.26 -6.58 -15.80
N TRP A 187 1.66 -5.88 -16.85
CA TRP A 187 0.71 -5.21 -17.74
C TRP A 187 0.65 -5.91 -19.09
N HIS A 188 -0.53 -6.36 -19.50
CA HIS A 188 -0.71 -6.92 -20.84
C HIS A 188 -1.42 -5.92 -21.75
N ASP A 189 -0.88 -5.78 -22.95
CA ASP A 189 -1.45 -5.01 -24.05
C ASP A 189 -1.68 -6.00 -25.19
N ASN A 190 -2.90 -6.52 -25.29
CA ASN A 190 -3.25 -7.55 -26.26
C ASN A 190 -4.33 -6.98 -27.17
N PRO A 191 -4.06 -6.74 -28.48
CA PRO A 191 -5.05 -6.14 -29.37
C PRO A 191 -6.35 -6.95 -29.53
N LYS A 192 -6.35 -8.24 -29.15
CA LYS A 192 -7.52 -9.13 -29.22
C LYS A 192 -8.31 -9.25 -27.91
N GLU A 193 -7.74 -8.82 -26.79
CA GLU A 193 -8.39 -8.86 -25.47
C GLU A 193 -8.46 -7.45 -24.88
N LYS A 194 -9.21 -7.26 -23.80
CA LYS A 194 -9.14 -5.97 -23.09
C LYS A 194 -7.77 -5.85 -22.43
N ASN A 195 -7.14 -4.68 -22.59
CA ASN A 195 -5.93 -4.33 -21.85
C ASN A 195 -6.19 -4.44 -20.35
N GLY A 196 -5.22 -5.01 -19.62
CA GLY A 196 -5.37 -5.33 -18.22
C GLY A 196 -4.05 -5.40 -17.47
N GLN A 197 -4.18 -5.38 -16.15
CA GLN A 197 -3.09 -5.51 -15.20
C GLN A 197 -3.32 -6.76 -14.35
N PHE A 198 -2.26 -7.53 -14.13
CA PHE A 198 -2.19 -8.53 -13.08
C PHE A 198 -1.39 -7.98 -11.92
N ASP A 199 -1.96 -8.05 -10.71
CA ASP A 199 -1.37 -7.39 -9.53
C ASP A 199 -0.23 -8.19 -8.89
N LEU A 200 -0.19 -9.51 -9.09
CA LEU A 200 0.88 -10.37 -8.59
C LEU A 200 1.36 -11.36 -9.66
N VAL A 201 2.56 -11.11 -10.18
CA VAL A 201 3.24 -11.97 -11.16
C VAL A 201 4.68 -12.18 -10.74
N THR A 202 5.18 -13.41 -10.90
CA THR A 202 6.60 -13.73 -10.72
C THR A 202 7.25 -14.03 -12.05
N LYS A 203 8.49 -13.60 -12.23
CA LYS A 203 9.36 -13.98 -13.34
C LYS A 203 10.40 -14.98 -12.86
N SER A 204 10.66 -16.00 -13.67
CA SER A 204 11.74 -16.97 -13.49
C SER A 204 12.38 -17.27 -14.84
N LYS A 205 13.41 -18.12 -14.86
CA LYS A 205 14.02 -18.62 -16.11
C LYS A 205 13.02 -19.25 -17.09
N ASP A 206 11.90 -19.78 -16.60
CA ASP A 206 10.88 -20.48 -17.39
C ASP A 206 9.76 -19.54 -17.86
N GLY A 207 9.83 -18.24 -17.55
CA GLY A 207 8.84 -17.23 -17.94
C GLY A 207 8.09 -16.61 -16.76
N TYR A 208 6.84 -16.21 -16.99
CA TYR A 208 5.99 -15.52 -16.02
C TYR A 208 4.91 -16.44 -15.45
N ILE A 209 4.66 -16.34 -14.14
CA ILE A 209 3.55 -17.02 -13.46
C ILE A 209 2.65 -15.96 -12.85
N VAL A 210 1.36 -16.02 -13.19
CA VAL A 210 0.34 -15.10 -12.68
C VAL A 210 -0.35 -15.73 -11.47
N PHE A 211 -0.48 -14.96 -10.40
CA PHE A 211 -1.19 -15.35 -9.19
C PHE A 211 -2.45 -14.51 -9.06
N GLU A 212 -3.60 -15.16 -9.07
CA GLU A 212 -4.86 -14.52 -8.73
C GLU A 212 -5.06 -14.61 -7.21
N VAL A 213 -5.03 -13.45 -6.56
CA VAL A 213 -5.07 -13.34 -5.10
C VAL A 213 -6.42 -12.75 -4.69
N ASN A 214 -7.34 -13.61 -4.26
CA ASN A 214 -8.67 -13.19 -3.86
C ASN A 214 -8.83 -13.29 -2.33
N TYR A 215 -9.26 -12.20 -1.69
CA TYR A 215 -9.67 -12.23 -0.29
C TYR A 215 -11.09 -12.80 -0.20
N CYS A 216 -11.26 -13.92 0.51
CA CYS A 216 -12.57 -14.52 0.78
C CYS A 216 -12.77 -14.67 2.29
N ASN A 217 -13.95 -14.28 2.78
CA ASN A 217 -14.39 -14.47 4.17
C ASN A 217 -14.73 -15.95 4.50
N SER A 218 -14.58 -16.86 3.55
CA SER A 218 -14.72 -18.31 3.79
C SER A 218 -13.35 -18.90 4.16
N HIS A 219 -13.34 -20.02 4.90
CA HIS A 219 -12.12 -20.71 5.38
C HIS A 219 -11.19 -21.25 4.26
N LEU A 220 -11.43 -20.87 3.00
CA LEU A 220 -10.68 -21.29 1.83
C LEU A 220 -9.99 -20.08 1.19
N LEU A 221 -8.69 -19.96 1.43
CA LEU A 221 -7.80 -19.17 0.59
C LEU A 221 -7.70 -19.86 -0.77
N ARG A 222 -8.33 -19.30 -1.81
CA ARG A 222 -8.09 -19.71 -3.20
C ARG A 222 -7.00 -18.81 -3.78
N VAL A 223 -5.80 -19.36 -3.93
CA VAL A 223 -4.79 -18.83 -4.85
C VAL A 223 -4.97 -19.59 -6.15
N THR A 224 -5.54 -18.95 -7.17
CA THR A 224 -5.57 -19.54 -8.51
C THR A 224 -4.24 -19.22 -9.17
N ILE A 225 -3.44 -20.24 -9.46
CA ILE A 225 -2.19 -20.10 -10.21
C ILE A 225 -2.51 -20.34 -11.67
N SER A 226 -2.44 -19.29 -12.47
CA SER A 226 -2.56 -19.39 -13.93
C SER A 226 -1.16 -19.26 -14.52
N MET A 227 -0.61 -20.38 -14.98
CA MET A 227 0.66 -20.39 -15.73
C MET A 227 0.39 -20.04 -17.19
N CYS A 228 0.80 -18.86 -17.62
CA CYS A 228 0.85 -18.51 -19.04
C CYS A 228 2.25 -18.82 -19.57
N PHE A 229 2.41 -19.98 -20.21
CA PHE A 229 3.58 -20.27 -21.03
C PHE A 229 3.47 -19.47 -22.34
N ARG A 230 4.52 -18.71 -22.67
CA ARG A 230 4.77 -18.28 -24.04
C ARG A 230 6.12 -18.84 -24.48
#